data_AF-A0A355YEB4-F1
#
_entry.id   AF-A0A355YEB4-F1
#
_cell.length_a   1.000
_cell.length_b   1.000
_cell.length_c   1.000
_cell.angle_alpha   90.00
_cell.angle_beta   90.00
_cell.angle_gamma   90.00
#
_symmetry.space_group_name_H-M   'P 1'
#
loop_
_entity.id
_entity.type
_entity.pdbx_description
1 polymer ?
#
loop_
_entity_poly.entity_id
_entity_poly.type
_entity_poly.pdbx_seq_one_letter_code
_entity_poly.pdbx_strand_id
1 'polypeptide(L)'
;MPASVPSVRRCSLLVAVSLLVAVPSAHAQRVSARDKARVDAIEQRMAAAEKRYTDALLLVANADPKGAAEGDAALEDMEDVIDACIGQKGCQVGTLLATYKRLLKKRADDSAGDAADEAGDTLEADPDHVGPLVADVPEAARAAALLNDHRHAFDEMVEYNPAIQAGIRRWLTDMRPALLTSYENYMNLRAVMWPEWEKRGLPEALLFGILAKESNGRVHASSRAGAAGLMQFMPATGRRFGLGPDGTGFDTRFDARSAAEASAAYMNERMGQLNRNIELALAAYNGGEGRALRVFNQSAGQGFWTDSVYNQFPGETKDYVPMVIAAAWIFLHPRQYGVEFPKVNAQPATIRLARSTTIYELTICLGSAGTRDGYMRVLRNLNPRYEADGWIPAGTTINATTRIAGLYNRECVSGPRADLARALITADLNAAIKRPQAAAYTGNVAVGDVQSMQSAVAAAAVVPA
;
A
#
# COMPACT_ATOMS: atom_id res chain seq x y z
N MET A 1 -48.58 39.96 -75.82
CA MET A 1 -49.29 38.71 -76.14
C MET A 1 -48.24 37.66 -76.45
N PRO A 2 -48.27 36.50 -75.76
CA PRO A 2 -47.08 35.88 -75.13
C PRO A 2 -46.70 34.54 -75.80
N ALA A 3 -45.47 34.02 -75.81
CA ALA A 3 -44.42 33.79 -74.79
C ALA A 3 -44.56 32.45 -74.02
N SER A 4 -43.78 31.46 -74.51
CA SER A 4 -42.82 30.61 -73.76
C SER A 4 -43.29 29.62 -72.69
N VAL A 5 -43.02 28.34 -72.97
CA VAL A 5 -42.79 27.16 -72.09
C VAL A 5 -41.53 27.38 -71.21
N PRO A 6 -41.06 26.53 -70.24
CA PRO A 6 -41.58 25.34 -69.50
C PRO A 6 -41.28 25.29 -67.97
N SER A 7 -41.67 24.16 -67.34
CA SER A 7 -40.86 23.35 -66.39
C SER A 7 -40.88 23.58 -64.84
N VAL A 8 -41.49 22.60 -64.15
CA VAL A 8 -41.04 21.78 -62.97
C VAL A 8 -40.68 22.46 -61.63
N ARG A 9 -41.32 22.04 -60.50
CA ARG A 9 -40.71 21.35 -59.31
C ARG A 9 -41.53 21.42 -57.99
N ARG A 10 -41.58 20.23 -57.33
CA ARG A 10 -41.41 19.90 -55.88
C ARG A 10 -42.46 20.35 -54.82
N CYS A 11 -42.93 19.40 -53.98
CA CYS A 11 -42.54 19.17 -52.56
C CYS A 11 -43.63 18.53 -51.67
N SER A 12 -43.28 17.40 -51.04
CA SER A 12 -43.34 17.08 -49.59
C SER A 12 -44.65 16.88 -48.79
N LEU A 13 -44.61 15.80 -47.97
CA LEU A 13 -45.19 15.51 -46.62
C LEU A 13 -45.97 14.16 -46.58
N LEU A 14 -45.44 13.07 -45.98
CA LEU A 14 -45.50 12.67 -44.54
C LEU A 14 -46.97 12.45 -44.08
N VAL A 15 -47.47 11.35 -43.49
CA VAL A 15 -46.95 10.26 -42.63
C VAL A 15 -47.94 9.07 -42.74
N ALA A 16 -47.47 7.82 -42.71
CA ALA A 16 -48.32 6.65 -42.45
C ALA A 16 -47.69 5.76 -41.36
N VAL A 17 -48.44 5.56 -40.27
CA VAL A 17 -48.17 4.64 -39.16
C VAL A 17 -49.14 3.47 -39.28
N SER A 18 -48.67 2.27 -38.90
CA SER A 18 -49.42 1.05 -38.52
C SER A 18 -49.30 -0.13 -39.50
N LEU A 19 -48.28 -0.97 -39.30
CA LEU A 19 -48.37 -2.42 -39.50
C LEU A 19 -47.17 -3.10 -38.81
N LEU A 20 -47.48 -3.83 -37.73
CA LEU A 20 -46.55 -4.61 -36.94
C LEU A 20 -47.16 -6.00 -36.73
N VAL A 21 -46.26 -6.99 -36.61
CA VAL A 21 -46.44 -8.38 -36.18
C VAL A 21 -46.68 -9.42 -37.29
N ALA A 22 -45.57 -9.94 -37.83
CA ALA A 22 -45.23 -11.38 -37.82
C ALA A 22 -43.82 -11.57 -38.41
N VAL A 23 -42.78 -11.32 -37.61
CA VAL A 23 -41.40 -11.75 -37.92
C VAL A 23 -41.02 -12.79 -36.87
N PRO A 24 -40.61 -14.02 -37.23
CA PRO A 24 -40.21 -15.00 -36.24
C PRO A 24 -38.96 -14.50 -35.49
N SER A 25 -39.06 -14.51 -34.16
CA SER A 25 -38.00 -14.21 -33.21
C SER A 25 -36.94 -15.32 -33.21
N ALA A 26 -36.01 -15.24 -34.17
CA ALA A 26 -34.78 -16.02 -34.14
C ALA A 26 -33.58 -15.11 -34.44
N HIS A 27 -33.31 -14.16 -33.54
CA HIS A 27 -32.01 -13.49 -33.46
C HIS A 27 -31.12 -14.26 -32.46
N ALA A 28 -30.79 -15.51 -32.80
CA ALA A 28 -29.59 -16.15 -32.28
C ALA A 28 -28.49 -15.93 -33.33
N GLN A 29 -27.38 -15.32 -32.92
CA GLN A 29 -26.20 -15.13 -33.75
C GLN A 29 -25.79 -16.48 -34.36
N ARG A 30 -25.96 -16.67 -35.67
CA ARG A 30 -25.34 -17.81 -36.36
C ARG A 30 -23.84 -17.57 -36.36
N VAL A 31 -23.14 -18.18 -35.40
CA VAL A 31 -21.68 -18.35 -35.46
C VAL A 31 -21.37 -19.02 -36.80
N SER A 32 -20.50 -18.42 -37.61
CA SER A 32 -20.18 -18.98 -38.92
C SER A 32 -19.50 -20.35 -38.75
N ALA A 33 -19.63 -21.27 -39.71
CA ALA A 33 -18.94 -22.56 -39.66
C ALA A 33 -17.41 -22.41 -39.47
N ARG A 34 -16.85 -21.29 -39.95
CA ARG A 34 -15.44 -20.91 -39.79
C ARG A 34 -15.11 -20.47 -38.36
N ASP A 35 -15.99 -19.69 -37.73
CA ASP A 35 -15.82 -19.29 -36.33
C ASP A 35 -15.97 -20.49 -35.40
N LYS A 36 -16.91 -21.40 -35.69
CA LYS A 36 -17.04 -22.66 -34.95
C LYS A 36 -15.76 -23.50 -35.04
N ALA A 37 -15.23 -23.71 -36.24
CA ALA A 37 -13.98 -24.46 -36.41
C ALA A 37 -12.77 -23.81 -35.69
N ARG A 38 -12.76 -22.48 -35.55
CA ARG A 38 -11.73 -21.74 -34.78
C ARG A 38 -11.92 -21.91 -33.28
N VAL A 39 -13.16 -21.85 -32.78
CA VAL A 39 -13.47 -22.15 -31.38
C VAL A 39 -13.08 -23.58 -31.04
N ASP A 40 -13.45 -24.56 -31.87
CA ASP A 40 -13.08 -25.97 -31.69
C ASP A 40 -11.55 -26.14 -31.63
N ALA A 41 -10.79 -25.42 -32.46
CA ALA A 41 -9.33 -25.44 -32.43
C ALA A 41 -8.73 -24.80 -31.16
N ILE A 42 -9.34 -23.74 -30.64
CA ILE A 42 -8.95 -23.09 -29.38
C ILE A 42 -9.21 -24.05 -28.20
N GLU A 43 -10.37 -24.71 -28.17
CA GLU A 43 -10.71 -25.69 -27.13
C GLU A 43 -9.76 -26.90 -27.16
N GLN A 44 -9.38 -27.38 -28.36
CA GLN A 44 -8.38 -28.45 -28.51
C GLN A 44 -7.00 -28.04 -27.99
N ARG A 45 -6.58 -26.79 -28.23
CA ARG A 45 -5.33 -26.26 -27.67
C ARG A 45 -5.37 -26.18 -26.14
N MET A 46 -6.51 -25.76 -25.56
CA MET A 46 -6.69 -25.76 -24.10
C MET A 46 -6.53 -27.17 -23.54
N ALA A 47 -7.19 -28.15 -24.15
CA ALA A 47 -7.14 -29.54 -23.69
C ALA A 47 -5.73 -30.14 -23.80
N ALA A 48 -4.98 -29.79 -24.85
CA ALA A 48 -3.59 -30.21 -25.01
C ALA A 48 -2.68 -29.58 -23.93
N ALA A 49 -2.85 -28.29 -23.64
CA ALA A 49 -2.13 -27.60 -22.57
C ALA A 49 -2.48 -28.20 -21.19
N GLU A 50 -3.75 -28.52 -20.91
CA GLU A 50 -4.17 -29.16 -19.65
C GLU A 50 -3.52 -30.52 -19.46
N LYS A 51 -3.45 -31.29 -20.53
CA LYS A 51 -2.76 -32.57 -20.51
C LYS A 51 -1.28 -32.39 -20.21
N ARG A 52 -0.59 -31.49 -20.91
CA ARG A 52 0.84 -31.21 -20.68
C ARG A 52 1.11 -30.77 -19.24
N TYR A 53 0.25 -29.92 -18.70
CA TYR A 53 0.34 -29.49 -17.31
C TYR A 53 0.19 -30.66 -16.34
N THR A 54 -0.78 -31.55 -16.58
CA THR A 54 -0.98 -32.74 -15.75
C THR A 54 0.20 -33.71 -15.85
N ASP A 55 0.75 -33.91 -17.04
CA ASP A 55 1.94 -34.73 -17.27
C ASP A 55 3.17 -34.13 -16.55
N ALA A 56 3.30 -32.79 -16.55
CA ALA A 56 4.34 -32.09 -15.83
C ALA A 56 4.21 -32.22 -14.30
N LEU A 57 2.99 -32.23 -13.76
CA LEU A 57 2.77 -32.52 -12.34
C LEU A 57 3.22 -33.94 -11.96
N LEU A 58 3.05 -34.92 -12.85
CA LEU A 58 3.60 -36.27 -12.64
C LEU A 58 5.13 -36.28 -12.65
N LEU A 59 5.77 -35.47 -13.50
CA LEU A 59 7.21 -35.30 -13.49
C LEU A 59 7.69 -34.68 -12.17
N VAL A 60 7.00 -33.65 -11.67
CA VAL A 60 7.28 -33.03 -10.36
C VAL A 60 7.14 -34.05 -9.23
N ALA A 61 6.05 -34.83 -9.23
CA ALA A 61 5.83 -35.88 -8.23
C ALA A 61 6.91 -36.98 -8.24
N ASN A 62 7.55 -37.20 -9.39
CA ASN A 62 8.69 -38.12 -9.55
C ASN A 62 10.07 -37.45 -9.36
N ALA A 63 10.09 -36.21 -8.84
CA ALA A 63 11.30 -35.41 -8.65
C ALA A 63 12.14 -35.20 -9.93
N ASP A 64 11.51 -35.21 -11.11
CA ASP A 64 12.19 -34.89 -12.36
C ASP A 64 12.41 -33.37 -12.47
N PRO A 65 13.64 -32.90 -12.67
CA PRO A 65 13.96 -31.47 -12.75
C PRO A 65 13.26 -30.73 -13.89
N LYS A 66 12.75 -31.45 -14.91
CA LYS A 66 11.98 -30.85 -16.02
C LYS A 66 10.53 -30.56 -15.67
N GLY A 67 9.99 -31.16 -14.60
CA GLY A 67 8.57 -31.07 -14.28
C GLY A 67 8.10 -29.64 -13.99
N ALA A 68 8.91 -28.84 -13.28
CA ALA A 68 8.57 -27.45 -13.00
C ALA A 68 8.54 -26.60 -14.28
N ALA A 69 9.58 -26.71 -15.12
CA ALA A 69 9.68 -25.95 -16.36
C ALA A 69 8.58 -26.31 -17.38
N GLU A 70 8.26 -27.59 -17.54
CA GLU A 70 7.16 -28.03 -18.42
C GLU A 70 5.79 -27.64 -17.87
N GLY A 71 5.63 -27.62 -16.55
CA GLY A 71 4.39 -27.20 -15.89
C GLY A 71 4.14 -25.70 -16.09
N ASP A 72 5.17 -24.89 -15.95
CA ASP A 72 5.07 -23.44 -16.14
C ASP A 72 4.83 -23.10 -17.63
N ALA A 73 5.53 -23.76 -18.57
CA ALA A 73 5.27 -23.60 -20.01
C ALA A 73 3.85 -24.04 -20.43
N ALA A 74 3.29 -25.06 -19.79
CA ALA A 74 1.92 -25.50 -20.07
C ALA A 74 0.87 -24.52 -19.53
N LEU A 75 1.16 -23.79 -18.44
CA LEU A 75 0.29 -22.72 -17.95
C LEU A 75 0.32 -21.51 -18.88
N GLU A 76 1.49 -21.14 -19.39
CA GLU A 76 1.65 -20.08 -20.41
C GLU A 76 0.83 -20.40 -21.68
N ASP A 77 0.87 -21.66 -22.15
CA ASP A 77 0.04 -22.11 -23.29
C ASP A 77 -1.47 -21.98 -23.02
N MET A 78 -1.94 -22.17 -21.78
CA MET A 78 -3.35 -21.97 -21.44
C MET A 78 -3.75 -20.50 -21.48
N GLU A 79 -2.87 -19.61 -21.01
CA GLU A 79 -3.08 -18.16 -21.06
C GLU A 79 -3.17 -17.68 -22.52
N ASP A 80 -2.28 -18.15 -23.39
CA ASP A 80 -2.34 -17.94 -24.85
C ASP A 80 -3.68 -18.37 -25.47
N VAL A 81 -4.22 -19.49 -25.00
CA VAL A 81 -5.50 -20.02 -25.49
C VAL A 81 -6.67 -19.18 -25.01
N ILE A 82 -6.63 -18.70 -23.77
CA ILE A 82 -7.63 -17.77 -23.21
C ILE A 82 -7.62 -16.45 -23.99
N ASP A 83 -6.45 -15.89 -24.29
CA ASP A 83 -6.32 -14.65 -25.07
C ASP A 83 -6.84 -14.82 -26.50
N ALA A 84 -6.52 -15.95 -27.15
CA ALA A 84 -7.09 -16.29 -28.45
C ALA A 84 -8.62 -16.42 -28.40
N CYS A 85 -9.16 -16.92 -27.29
CA CYS A 85 -10.61 -17.05 -27.07
C CYS A 85 -11.29 -15.69 -26.92
N ILE A 86 -10.66 -14.72 -26.23
CA ILE A 86 -11.19 -13.35 -26.07
C ILE A 86 -11.40 -12.68 -27.44
N GLY A 87 -10.49 -12.88 -28.38
CA GLY A 87 -10.59 -12.35 -29.74
C GLY A 87 -11.53 -13.12 -30.68
N GLN A 88 -11.99 -14.32 -30.29
CA GLN A 88 -12.75 -15.22 -31.17
C GLN A 88 -14.25 -15.16 -30.88
N LYS A 89 -15.02 -14.73 -31.90
CA LYS A 89 -16.49 -14.69 -31.82
C LYS A 89 -17.05 -16.09 -31.55
N GLY A 90 -17.87 -16.19 -30.50
CA GLY A 90 -18.53 -17.43 -30.09
C GLY A 90 -17.72 -18.30 -29.12
N CYS A 91 -16.50 -17.89 -28.74
CA CYS A 91 -15.70 -18.62 -27.77
C CYS A 91 -16.16 -18.34 -26.33
N GLN A 92 -16.28 -19.39 -25.50
CA GLN A 92 -16.72 -19.26 -24.11
C GLN A 92 -15.53 -19.10 -23.16
N VAL A 93 -15.02 -17.86 -23.06
CA VAL A 93 -13.88 -17.51 -22.19
C VAL A 93 -14.09 -17.95 -20.74
N GLY A 94 -15.32 -17.84 -20.22
CA GLY A 94 -15.65 -18.25 -18.86
C GLY A 94 -15.39 -19.74 -18.57
N THR A 95 -15.59 -20.61 -19.56
CA THR A 95 -15.37 -22.06 -19.43
C THR A 95 -13.87 -22.39 -19.38
N LEU A 96 -13.07 -21.72 -20.21
CA LEU A 96 -11.61 -21.90 -20.22
C LEU A 96 -10.99 -21.35 -18.92
N LEU A 97 -11.44 -20.19 -18.45
CA LEU A 97 -11.00 -19.61 -17.18
C LEU A 97 -11.37 -20.50 -15.98
N ALA A 98 -12.55 -21.10 -15.96
CA ALA A 98 -12.94 -22.04 -14.90
C ALA A 98 -12.03 -23.27 -14.86
N THR A 99 -11.63 -23.77 -16.04
CA THR A 99 -10.70 -24.89 -16.18
C THR A 99 -9.32 -24.51 -15.67
N TYR A 100 -8.78 -23.37 -16.10
CA TYR A 100 -7.51 -22.83 -15.65
C TYR A 100 -7.45 -22.65 -14.12
N LYS A 101 -8.49 -22.02 -13.56
CA LYS A 101 -8.62 -21.79 -12.11
C LYS A 101 -8.61 -23.10 -11.31
N ARG A 102 -9.31 -24.13 -11.78
CA ARG A 102 -9.34 -25.46 -11.13
C ARG A 102 -7.94 -26.08 -11.05
N LEU A 103 -7.15 -25.96 -12.12
CA LEU A 103 -5.80 -26.53 -12.20
C LEU A 103 -4.80 -25.81 -11.29
N LEU A 104 -4.90 -24.49 -11.19
CA LEU A 104 -4.09 -23.69 -10.26
C LEU A 104 -4.42 -24.01 -8.80
N LYS A 105 -5.71 -24.13 -8.48
CA LYS A 105 -6.16 -24.51 -7.13
C LYS A 105 -5.62 -25.87 -6.73
N LYS A 106 -5.71 -26.87 -7.63
CA LYS A 106 -5.18 -28.21 -7.38
C LYS A 106 -3.69 -28.22 -7.04
N ARG A 107 -2.86 -27.45 -7.76
CA ARG A 107 -1.41 -27.33 -7.47
C ARG A 107 -1.14 -26.67 -6.12
N ALA A 108 -1.94 -25.67 -5.75
CA ALA A 108 -1.83 -25.02 -4.44
C ALA A 108 -2.19 -25.99 -3.29
N ASP A 109 -3.24 -26.80 -3.47
CA ASP A 109 -3.66 -27.81 -2.50
C ASP A 109 -2.63 -28.94 -2.38
N ASP A 110 -2.07 -29.43 -3.49
CA ASP A 110 -1.02 -30.47 -3.51
C ASP A 110 0.30 -29.96 -2.90
N SER A 111 0.65 -28.68 -3.11
CA SER A 111 1.82 -28.04 -2.47
C SER A 111 1.63 -27.77 -0.97
N ALA A 112 0.38 -27.75 -0.49
CA ALA A 112 0.05 -27.61 0.93
C ALA A 112 0.00 -28.96 1.66
N GLY A 113 -0.17 -30.07 0.93
CA GLY A 113 -0.14 -31.44 1.47
C GLY A 113 1.23 -31.87 2.00
N ASP A 114 2.33 -31.33 1.46
CA ASP A 114 3.70 -31.62 1.91
C ASP A 114 4.09 -30.89 3.21
N ALA A 115 3.19 -30.08 3.78
CA ALA A 115 3.37 -29.40 5.07
C ALA A 115 2.50 -29.99 6.20
N ALA A 116 1.77 -31.07 5.94
CA ALA A 116 0.81 -31.67 6.88
C ALA A 116 1.34 -32.95 7.54
N ASP A 117 2.59 -32.94 7.99
CA ASP A 117 3.09 -33.88 9.01
C ASP A 117 3.66 -33.06 10.17
N GLU A 118 2.81 -32.30 10.86
CA GLU A 118 2.83 -32.10 12.32
C GLU A 118 1.58 -31.29 12.73
N ALA A 119 0.88 -31.83 13.74
CA ALA A 119 -0.27 -31.26 14.46
C ALA A 119 -1.64 -31.31 13.76
N GLY A 120 -2.43 -32.33 14.17
CA GLY A 120 -3.87 -32.34 13.95
C GLY A 120 -4.59 -31.29 14.81
N ASP A 121 -5.63 -30.70 14.25
CA ASP A 121 -7.01 -30.78 14.76
C ASP A 121 -7.95 -30.26 13.66
N THR A 122 -9.01 -31.02 13.40
CA THR A 122 -10.05 -30.72 12.42
C THR A 122 -10.96 -29.61 12.95
N LEU A 123 -11.04 -28.48 12.25
CA LEU A 123 -12.14 -27.54 12.40
C LEU A 123 -12.80 -27.30 11.05
N GLU A 124 -14.00 -27.86 10.91
CA GLU A 124 -14.93 -27.63 9.81
C GLU A 124 -15.25 -26.14 9.71
N ALA A 125 -15.12 -25.58 8.50
CA ALA A 125 -15.51 -24.21 8.18
C ALA A 125 -16.92 -24.20 7.57
N ASP A 126 -17.78 -23.43 8.23
CA ASP A 126 -19.16 -23.04 7.90
C ASP A 126 -19.30 -22.44 6.47
N PRO A 127 -20.29 -22.81 5.62
CA PRO A 127 -20.33 -22.42 4.20
C PRO A 127 -20.95 -21.05 3.88
N ASP A 128 -21.48 -20.28 4.84
CA ASP A 128 -22.41 -19.19 4.52
C ASP A 128 -21.83 -17.76 4.47
N HIS A 129 -20.57 -17.57 4.06
CA HIS A 129 -20.01 -16.24 3.77
C HIS A 129 -19.54 -16.10 2.32
N VAL A 130 -20.49 -15.89 1.41
CA VAL A 130 -20.22 -15.46 0.04
C VAL A 130 -19.95 -13.94 0.02
N GLY A 131 -18.67 -13.56 0.08
CA GLY A 131 -18.17 -12.25 -0.37
C GLY A 131 -17.77 -12.28 -1.84
N PRO A 132 -17.81 -11.16 -2.58
CA PRO A 132 -17.75 -11.16 -4.04
C PRO A 132 -16.44 -11.72 -4.58
N LEU A 133 -16.59 -12.70 -5.48
CA LEU A 133 -15.61 -13.36 -6.32
C LEU A 133 -14.75 -12.38 -7.13
N VAL A 134 -13.69 -11.85 -6.51
CA VAL A 134 -12.60 -11.17 -7.23
C VAL A 134 -11.22 -11.59 -6.73
N ALA A 135 -11.05 -12.29 -5.61
CA ALA A 135 -9.76 -12.93 -5.30
C ALA A 135 -9.64 -14.19 -6.17
N ASP A 136 -8.67 -14.25 -7.11
CA ASP A 136 -8.04 -15.47 -7.68
C ASP A 136 -7.34 -15.18 -9.03
N VAL A 137 -6.70 -14.03 -9.18
CA VAL A 137 -5.65 -13.82 -10.19
C VAL A 137 -4.36 -13.59 -9.42
N PRO A 138 -3.25 -14.32 -9.70
CA PRO A 138 -1.96 -14.07 -9.06
C PRO A 138 -1.65 -12.58 -9.15
N GLU A 139 -1.21 -11.98 -8.04
CA GLU A 139 -0.92 -10.55 -7.98
C GLU A 139 0.08 -10.12 -9.08
N ALA A 140 1.04 -11.00 -9.40
CA ALA A 140 1.96 -10.85 -10.50
C ALA A 140 1.25 -10.77 -11.88
N ALA A 141 0.24 -11.60 -12.12
CA ALA A 141 -0.56 -11.57 -13.35
C ALA A 141 -1.48 -10.33 -13.43
N ARG A 142 -1.99 -9.83 -12.28
CA ARG A 142 -2.70 -8.54 -12.23
C ARG A 142 -1.77 -7.36 -12.48
N ALA A 143 -0.58 -7.37 -11.88
CA ALA A 143 0.45 -6.40 -12.18
C ALA A 143 0.74 -6.42 -13.67
N ALA A 144 1.09 -7.58 -14.24
CA ALA A 144 1.36 -7.75 -15.67
C ALA A 144 0.21 -7.26 -16.57
N ALA A 145 -1.05 -7.56 -16.22
CA ALA A 145 -2.22 -7.11 -16.98
C ALA A 145 -2.46 -5.59 -16.96
N LEU A 146 -2.02 -4.90 -15.90
CA LEU A 146 -2.09 -3.44 -15.79
C LEU A 146 -0.91 -2.72 -16.47
N LEU A 147 0.15 -3.46 -16.76
CA LEU A 147 1.42 -2.97 -17.29
C LEU A 147 1.50 -2.98 -18.83
N ASN A 148 0.36 -3.19 -19.48
CA ASN A 148 0.15 -3.17 -20.93
C ASN A 148 0.78 -4.35 -21.69
N ASP A 149 -0.10 -5.15 -22.27
CA ASP A 149 -0.04 -6.11 -23.39
C ASP A 149 1.32 -6.41 -24.08
N HIS A 150 2.33 -6.79 -23.32
CA HIS A 150 3.45 -7.61 -23.77
C HIS A 150 3.86 -8.42 -22.54
N ARG A 151 3.57 -9.73 -22.55
CA ARG A 151 3.66 -10.63 -21.38
C ARG A 151 5.08 -10.77 -20.78
N HIS A 152 6.07 -10.09 -21.35
CA HIS A 152 7.41 -9.91 -20.81
C HIS A 152 7.88 -8.45 -20.72
N ALA A 153 7.13 -7.42 -21.12
CA ALA A 153 7.66 -6.05 -21.16
C ALA A 153 7.95 -5.47 -19.78
N PHE A 154 7.21 -5.85 -18.74
CA PHE A 154 7.55 -5.45 -17.38
C PHE A 154 8.76 -6.21 -16.85
N ASP A 155 8.80 -7.53 -17.08
CA ASP A 155 9.92 -8.37 -16.67
C ASP A 155 11.19 -7.93 -17.41
N GLU A 156 11.14 -7.71 -18.72
CA GLU A 156 12.21 -7.14 -19.53
C GLU A 156 12.58 -5.72 -19.08
N MET A 157 11.60 -4.86 -18.77
CA MET A 157 11.88 -3.53 -18.23
C MET A 157 12.64 -3.64 -16.92
N VAL A 158 12.25 -4.52 -16.00
CA VAL A 158 12.92 -4.64 -14.71
C VAL A 158 14.28 -5.32 -14.86
N GLU A 159 14.37 -6.43 -15.57
CA GLU A 159 15.58 -7.23 -15.75
C GLU A 159 16.67 -6.49 -16.55
N TYR A 160 16.29 -5.74 -17.59
CA TYR A 160 17.26 -5.13 -18.50
C TYR A 160 17.44 -3.62 -18.34
N ASN A 161 16.63 -2.92 -17.52
CA ASN A 161 16.86 -1.50 -17.27
C ASN A 161 17.92 -1.27 -16.19
N PRO A 162 19.09 -0.68 -16.51
CA PRO A 162 20.18 -0.51 -15.55
C PRO A 162 19.83 0.39 -14.36
N ALA A 163 18.90 1.34 -14.53
CA ALA A 163 18.46 2.21 -13.44
C ALA A 163 17.61 1.45 -12.42
N ILE A 164 16.73 0.55 -12.88
CA ILE A 164 15.94 -0.33 -11.99
C ILE A 164 16.85 -1.33 -11.28
N GLN A 165 17.81 -1.94 -12.00
CA GLN A 165 18.83 -2.81 -11.40
C GLN A 165 19.67 -2.08 -10.34
N ALA A 166 20.05 -0.82 -10.59
CA ALA A 166 20.71 0.01 -9.58
C ALA A 166 19.81 0.27 -8.36
N GLY A 167 18.51 0.45 -8.56
CA GLY A 167 17.50 0.55 -7.49
C GLY A 167 17.37 -0.73 -6.67
N ILE A 168 17.33 -1.89 -7.33
CA ILE A 168 17.32 -3.21 -6.67
C ILE A 168 18.57 -3.36 -5.81
N ARG A 169 19.75 -3.11 -6.38
CA ARG A 169 21.02 -3.14 -5.66
C ARG A 169 20.98 -2.26 -4.41
N ARG A 170 20.44 -1.05 -4.51
CA ARG A 170 20.32 -0.11 -3.38
C ARG A 170 19.40 -0.67 -2.28
N TRP A 171 18.20 -1.12 -2.63
CA TRP A 171 17.28 -1.75 -1.69
C TRP A 171 17.84 -2.99 -1.01
N LEU A 172 18.68 -3.76 -1.70
CA LEU A 172 19.33 -4.96 -1.15
C LEU A 172 20.60 -4.66 -0.34
N THR A 173 21.13 -3.43 -0.37
CA THR A 173 22.37 -3.04 0.30
C THR A 173 22.12 -1.93 1.34
N ASP A 174 22.48 -0.69 1.06
CA ASP A 174 22.40 0.46 1.97
C ASP A 174 20.97 0.73 2.46
N MET A 175 19.96 0.39 1.64
CA MET A 175 18.55 0.57 1.98
C MET A 175 17.85 -0.71 2.47
N ARG A 176 18.57 -1.81 2.71
CA ARG A 176 17.96 -3.06 3.21
C ARG A 176 17.20 -2.90 4.53
N PRO A 177 17.70 -2.17 5.54
CA PRO A 177 16.93 -1.92 6.75
C PRO A 177 15.62 -1.16 6.49
N ALA A 178 15.63 -0.22 5.54
CA ALA A 178 14.45 0.55 5.15
C ALA A 178 13.44 -0.33 4.40
N LEU A 179 13.89 -1.24 3.53
CA LEU A 179 13.03 -2.21 2.85
C LEU A 179 12.27 -3.08 3.85
N LEU A 180 13.01 -3.71 4.78
CA LEU A 180 12.41 -4.60 5.79
C LEU A 180 11.46 -3.83 6.72
N THR A 181 11.84 -2.63 7.13
CA THR A 181 10.98 -1.75 7.94
C THR A 181 9.71 -1.36 7.19
N SER A 182 9.82 -1.05 5.89
CA SER A 182 8.67 -0.73 5.05
C SER A 182 7.73 -1.91 4.94
N TYR A 183 8.26 -3.13 4.76
CA TYR A 183 7.47 -4.36 4.73
C TYR A 183 6.74 -4.59 6.04
N GLU A 184 7.43 -4.53 7.18
CA GLU A 184 6.79 -4.69 8.49
C GLU A 184 5.66 -3.70 8.72
N ASN A 185 5.91 -2.42 8.42
CA ASN A 185 4.91 -1.37 8.58
C ASN A 185 3.73 -1.55 7.63
N TYR A 186 4.00 -1.92 6.38
CA TYR A 186 2.98 -2.19 5.39
C TYR A 186 2.10 -3.37 5.80
N MET A 187 2.68 -4.49 6.25
CA MET A 187 1.92 -5.66 6.65
C MET A 187 0.92 -5.35 7.78
N ASN A 188 1.30 -4.52 8.74
CA ASN A 188 0.39 -4.06 9.81
C ASN A 188 -0.78 -3.20 9.29
N LEU A 189 -0.63 -2.56 8.13
CA LEU A 189 -1.63 -1.69 7.49
C LEU A 189 -2.33 -2.34 6.30
N ARG A 190 -1.83 -3.48 5.81
CA ARG A 190 -2.26 -4.15 4.58
C ARG A 190 -3.77 -4.36 4.54
N ALA A 191 -4.36 -4.80 5.65
CA ALA A 191 -5.80 -5.06 5.75
C ALA A 191 -6.69 -3.84 5.47
N VAL A 192 -6.19 -2.62 5.64
CA VAL A 192 -6.94 -1.38 5.34
C VAL A 192 -6.48 -0.66 4.08
N MET A 193 -5.27 -0.96 3.58
CA MET A 193 -4.70 -0.31 2.41
C MET A 193 -4.90 -1.12 1.12
N TRP A 194 -4.54 -2.41 1.14
CA TRP A 194 -4.58 -3.26 -0.06
C TRP A 194 -5.97 -3.34 -0.70
N PRO A 195 -7.08 -3.54 0.04
CA PRO A 195 -8.41 -3.63 -0.56
C PRO A 195 -8.81 -2.40 -1.38
N GLU A 196 -8.29 -1.21 -1.03
CA GLU A 196 -8.58 0.03 -1.72
C GLU A 196 -7.92 0.11 -3.11
N TRP A 197 -6.75 -0.52 -3.26
CA TRP A 197 -6.04 -0.70 -4.53
C TRP A 197 -6.60 -1.87 -5.33
N GLU A 198 -6.86 -3.00 -4.67
CA GLU A 198 -7.40 -4.20 -5.31
C GLU A 198 -8.74 -3.94 -6.01
N LYS A 199 -9.69 -3.29 -5.32
CA LYS A 199 -11.01 -2.98 -5.90
C LYS A 199 -10.96 -2.03 -7.10
N ARG A 200 -9.81 -1.36 -7.30
CA ARG A 200 -9.54 -0.45 -8.42
C ARG A 200 -8.67 -1.09 -9.50
N GLY A 201 -8.35 -2.37 -9.36
CA GLY A 201 -7.48 -3.10 -10.24
C GLY A 201 -6.10 -2.45 -10.31
N LEU A 202 -5.44 -2.25 -9.17
CA LEU A 202 -4.04 -1.84 -9.10
C LEU A 202 -3.22 -2.89 -8.33
N PRO A 203 -1.94 -3.13 -8.65
CA PRO A 203 -1.16 -4.20 -8.02
C PRO A 203 -0.63 -3.80 -6.64
N GLU A 204 -0.53 -4.77 -5.72
CA GLU A 204 -0.13 -4.55 -4.33
C GLU A 204 1.34 -4.14 -4.25
N ALA A 205 2.17 -4.78 -5.06
CA ALA A 205 3.59 -4.51 -5.19
C ALA A 205 3.87 -3.04 -5.50
N LEU A 206 3.04 -2.40 -6.34
CA LEU A 206 3.19 -0.99 -6.67
C LEU A 206 2.77 -0.09 -5.49
N LEU A 207 1.69 -0.43 -4.78
CA LEU A 207 1.33 0.22 -3.52
C LEU A 207 2.49 0.15 -2.53
N PHE A 208 3.06 -1.04 -2.34
CA PHE A 208 4.21 -1.24 -1.48
C PHE A 208 5.42 -0.40 -1.92
N GLY A 209 5.75 -0.41 -3.21
CA GLY A 209 6.88 0.35 -3.76
C GLY A 209 6.76 1.85 -3.53
N ILE A 210 5.58 2.42 -3.76
CA ILE A 210 5.29 3.84 -3.49
C ILE A 210 5.41 4.10 -1.99
N LEU A 211 4.72 3.32 -1.15
CA LEU A 211 4.72 3.50 0.32
C LEU A 211 6.14 3.38 0.91
N ALA A 212 6.93 2.43 0.43
CA ALA A 212 8.31 2.24 0.86
C ALA A 212 9.14 3.47 0.51
N LYS A 213 9.02 3.99 -0.71
CA LYS A 213 9.81 5.14 -1.17
C LYS A 213 9.37 6.47 -0.54
N GLU A 214 8.08 6.64 -0.27
CA GLU A 214 7.49 7.88 0.25
C GLU A 214 7.68 8.05 1.76
N SER A 215 7.48 6.98 2.54
CA SER A 215 7.42 7.12 4.00
C SER A 215 8.07 5.99 4.80
N ASN A 216 8.54 4.93 4.13
CA ASN A 216 8.85 3.65 4.75
C ASN A 216 7.68 3.08 5.58
N GLY A 217 6.43 3.33 5.16
CA GLY A 217 5.22 2.90 5.87
C GLY A 217 4.96 3.63 7.19
N ARG A 218 5.38 4.89 7.32
CA ARG A 218 5.20 5.67 8.56
C ARG A 218 4.04 6.66 8.40
N VAL A 219 2.96 6.48 9.15
CA VAL A 219 1.77 7.34 8.99
C VAL A 219 2.04 8.81 9.28
N HIS A 220 2.89 9.14 10.26
CA HIS A 220 3.23 10.54 10.59
C HIS A 220 4.46 11.07 9.84
N ALA A 221 4.75 10.56 8.64
CA ALA A 221 5.79 11.12 7.80
C ALA A 221 5.35 12.50 7.27
N SER A 222 6.24 13.49 7.36
CA SER A 222 6.02 14.82 6.80
C SER A 222 7.29 15.34 6.13
N SER A 223 7.13 16.02 5.00
CA SER A 223 8.22 16.68 4.30
C SER A 223 8.28 18.17 4.63
N ARG A 224 9.44 18.80 4.40
CA ARG A 224 9.60 20.25 4.54
C ARG A 224 8.70 21.04 3.57
N ALA A 225 8.32 20.43 2.45
CA ALA A 225 7.42 21.02 1.46
C ALA A 225 5.93 20.89 1.86
N GLY A 226 5.61 20.12 2.90
CA GLY A 226 4.25 19.94 3.40
C GLY A 226 3.53 18.68 2.90
N ALA A 227 4.24 17.78 2.22
CA ALA A 227 3.74 16.43 1.95
C ALA A 227 3.55 15.68 3.28
N ALA A 228 2.49 14.89 3.40
CA ALA A 228 2.12 14.24 4.65
C ALA A 228 1.56 12.84 4.43
N GLY A 229 1.75 11.98 5.42
CA GLY A 229 1.16 10.65 5.43
C GLY A 229 2.01 9.56 4.80
N LEU A 230 1.46 8.35 4.77
CA LEU A 230 2.08 7.18 4.15
C LEU A 230 2.42 7.40 2.68
N MET A 231 1.52 8.10 1.99
CA MET A 231 1.54 8.32 0.54
C MET A 231 2.03 9.72 0.16
N GLN A 232 2.52 10.50 1.15
CA GLN A 232 3.11 11.85 0.99
C GLN A 232 2.28 12.81 0.11
N PHE A 233 0.98 12.90 0.37
CA PHE A 233 0.12 13.83 -0.36
C PHE A 233 0.45 15.29 -0.01
N MET A 234 0.74 16.09 -1.04
CA MET A 234 0.75 17.55 -0.93
C MET A 234 -0.65 18.07 -0.60
N PRO A 235 -0.79 19.18 0.17
CA PRO A 235 -2.11 19.63 0.63
C PRO A 235 -3.13 19.87 -0.50
N ALA A 236 -2.70 20.49 -1.61
CA ALA A 236 -3.59 20.77 -2.75
C ALA A 236 -4.02 19.48 -3.47
N THR A 237 -3.07 18.58 -3.72
CA THR A 237 -3.34 17.28 -4.35
C THR A 237 -4.25 16.42 -3.46
N GLY A 238 -3.93 16.36 -2.16
CA GLY A 238 -4.74 15.63 -1.18
C GLY A 238 -6.20 16.07 -1.20
N ARG A 239 -6.46 17.39 -1.15
CA ARG A 239 -7.84 17.92 -1.22
C ARG A 239 -8.58 17.51 -2.48
N ARG A 240 -7.89 17.45 -3.63
CA ARG A 240 -8.52 17.02 -4.88
C ARG A 240 -8.98 15.56 -4.83
N PHE A 241 -8.29 14.72 -4.07
CA PHE A 241 -8.67 13.32 -3.83
C PHE A 241 -9.38 13.10 -2.47
N GLY A 242 -9.99 14.16 -1.91
CA GLY A 242 -10.81 14.04 -0.70
C GLY A 242 -10.04 13.94 0.62
N LEU A 243 -8.72 14.17 0.61
CA LEU A 243 -7.90 14.21 1.81
C LEU A 243 -7.78 15.62 2.40
N GLY A 244 -7.61 15.69 3.72
CA GLY A 244 -7.35 16.94 4.43
C GLY A 244 -8.01 16.94 5.81
N PRO A 245 -8.23 18.13 6.39
CA PRO A 245 -8.92 18.25 7.67
C PRO A 245 -10.35 17.66 7.59
N ASP A 246 -10.68 16.75 8.51
CA ASP A 246 -12.01 16.13 8.60
C ASP A 246 -13.01 16.89 9.49
N GLY A 247 -12.62 18.06 9.98
CA GLY A 247 -13.43 18.88 10.89
C GLY A 247 -13.30 18.50 12.37
N THR A 248 -12.64 17.39 12.71
CA THR A 248 -12.37 17.01 14.12
C THR A 248 -10.97 17.40 14.58
N GLY A 249 -10.26 18.22 13.79
CA GLY A 249 -8.86 18.57 14.02
C GLY A 249 -7.86 17.52 13.52
N PHE A 250 -8.32 16.49 12.80
CA PHE A 250 -7.44 15.46 12.22
C PHE A 250 -7.28 15.63 10.71
N ASP A 251 -6.07 15.42 10.21
CA ASP A 251 -5.75 15.45 8.79
C ASP A 251 -5.75 14.02 8.22
N THR A 252 -6.72 13.73 7.35
CA THR A 252 -6.93 12.38 6.79
C THR A 252 -5.81 11.93 5.86
N ARG A 253 -4.84 12.80 5.51
CA ARG A 253 -3.60 12.36 4.86
C ARG A 253 -2.81 11.37 5.72
N PHE A 254 -2.98 11.41 7.05
CA PHE A 254 -2.37 10.45 7.98
C PHE A 254 -3.18 9.16 8.15
N ASP A 255 -4.42 9.10 7.66
CA ASP A 255 -5.25 7.89 7.74
C ASP A 255 -4.90 6.90 6.62
N ALA A 256 -4.60 5.66 6.99
CA ALA A 256 -4.09 4.67 6.05
C ALA A 256 -5.09 4.28 4.97
N ARG A 257 -6.37 4.10 5.33
CA ARG A 257 -7.43 3.76 4.38
C ARG A 257 -7.68 4.92 3.42
N SER A 258 -7.85 6.13 3.95
CA SER A 258 -8.11 7.34 3.16
C SER A 258 -6.96 7.60 2.18
N ALA A 259 -5.71 7.49 2.65
CA ALA A 259 -4.54 7.66 1.79
C ALA A 259 -4.42 6.56 0.71
N ALA A 260 -4.78 5.31 1.03
CA ALA A 260 -4.81 4.22 0.04
C ALA A 260 -5.88 4.46 -1.04
N GLU A 261 -7.08 4.89 -0.64
CA GLU A 261 -8.15 5.25 -1.57
C GLU A 261 -7.75 6.41 -2.50
N ALA A 262 -7.22 7.49 -1.93
CA ALA A 262 -6.78 8.65 -2.69
C ALA A 262 -5.62 8.32 -3.64
N SER A 263 -4.65 7.51 -3.21
CA SER A 263 -3.51 7.11 -4.05
C SER A 263 -3.93 6.18 -5.18
N ALA A 264 -4.86 5.26 -4.93
CA ALA A 264 -5.40 4.41 -5.99
C ALA A 264 -6.18 5.23 -7.04
N ALA A 265 -6.99 6.21 -6.59
CA ALA A 265 -7.68 7.13 -7.49
C ALA A 265 -6.69 7.98 -8.31
N TYR A 266 -5.65 8.51 -7.66
CA TYR A 266 -4.57 9.25 -8.31
C TYR A 266 -3.91 8.41 -9.41
N MET A 267 -3.50 7.18 -9.07
CA MET A 267 -2.79 6.31 -10.01
C MET A 267 -3.65 5.96 -11.22
N ASN A 268 -4.92 5.62 -11.02
CA ASN A 268 -5.83 5.35 -12.14
C ASN A 268 -6.03 6.58 -13.03
N GLU A 269 -6.15 7.78 -12.45
CA GLU A 269 -6.25 9.01 -13.24
C GLU A 269 -4.99 9.25 -14.08
N ARG A 270 -3.80 9.00 -13.52
CA ARG A 270 -2.52 9.14 -14.24
C ARG A 270 -2.33 8.09 -15.31
N MET A 271 -2.61 6.82 -15.01
CA MET A 271 -2.57 5.74 -15.98
C MET A 271 -3.52 6.00 -17.16
N GLY A 272 -4.72 6.55 -16.90
CA GLY A 272 -5.67 6.94 -17.95
C GLY A 272 -5.17 8.08 -18.85
N GLN A 273 -4.44 9.05 -18.31
CA GLN A 273 -3.93 10.20 -19.07
C GLN A 273 -2.62 9.92 -19.81
N LEU A 274 -1.81 8.98 -19.33
CA LEU A 274 -0.44 8.75 -19.78
C LEU A 274 -0.31 7.42 -20.54
N ASN A 275 -1.36 7.03 -21.27
CA ASN A 275 -1.41 5.81 -22.08
C ASN A 275 -1.00 4.53 -21.33
N ARG A 276 -1.45 4.40 -20.08
CA ARG A 276 -1.12 3.29 -19.18
C ARG A 276 0.39 3.09 -18.95
N ASN A 277 1.22 4.10 -19.18
CA ASN A 277 2.64 4.03 -18.89
C ASN A 277 2.88 4.26 -17.39
N ILE A 278 3.29 3.20 -16.70
CA ILE A 278 3.53 3.22 -15.25
C ILE A 278 4.69 4.13 -14.87
N GLU A 279 5.76 4.19 -15.67
CA GLU A 279 6.96 4.96 -15.34
C GLU A 279 6.65 6.46 -15.36
N LEU A 280 5.85 6.90 -16.33
CA LEU A 280 5.33 8.26 -16.43
C LEU A 280 4.29 8.55 -15.35
N ALA A 281 3.45 7.59 -14.97
CA ALA A 281 2.52 7.76 -13.86
C ALA A 281 3.26 7.94 -12.52
N LEU A 282 4.35 7.19 -12.27
CA LEU A 282 5.25 7.37 -11.13
C LEU A 282 6.02 8.69 -11.22
N ALA A 283 6.46 9.07 -12.42
CA ALA A 283 7.10 10.35 -12.64
C ALA A 283 6.15 11.52 -12.37
N ALA A 284 4.85 11.34 -12.65
CA ALA A 284 3.81 12.30 -12.29
C ALA A 284 3.58 12.35 -10.78
N TYR A 285 3.59 11.20 -10.12
CA TYR A 285 3.39 11.06 -8.67
C TYR A 285 4.40 11.90 -7.88
N ASN A 286 5.69 11.75 -8.18
CA ASN A 286 6.75 12.50 -7.51
C ASN A 286 7.03 13.86 -8.17
N GLY A 287 7.15 13.90 -9.50
CA GLY A 287 7.60 15.07 -10.26
C GLY A 287 6.52 16.07 -10.61
N GLY A 288 5.26 15.79 -10.27
CA GLY A 288 4.10 16.65 -10.49
C GLY A 288 3.33 16.31 -11.77
N GLU A 289 2.01 16.16 -11.63
CA GLU A 289 1.12 15.74 -12.71
C GLU A 289 1.08 16.65 -13.93
N GLY A 290 1.11 17.97 -13.71
CA GLY A 290 1.07 18.93 -14.82
C GLY A 290 2.37 18.91 -15.63
N ARG A 291 3.50 18.60 -14.99
CA ARG A 291 4.77 18.37 -15.69
C ARG A 291 4.66 17.11 -16.54
N ALA A 292 4.27 15.99 -15.94
CA ALA A 292 4.21 14.72 -16.65
C ALA A 292 3.25 14.76 -17.85
N LEU A 293 2.04 15.31 -17.68
CA LEU A 293 1.08 15.44 -18.77
C LEU A 293 1.59 16.35 -19.89
N ARG A 294 2.21 17.48 -19.55
CA ARG A 294 2.82 18.37 -20.56
C ARG A 294 3.92 17.65 -21.33
N VAL A 295 4.83 16.97 -20.62
CA VAL A 295 5.95 16.25 -21.24
C VAL A 295 5.45 15.15 -22.16
N PHE A 296 4.48 14.35 -21.69
CA PHE A 296 3.85 13.29 -22.49
C PHE A 296 3.22 13.82 -23.78
N ASN A 297 2.50 14.95 -23.71
CA ASN A 297 1.89 15.57 -24.89
C ASN A 297 2.95 16.12 -25.86
N GLN A 298 4.01 16.74 -25.35
CA GLN A 298 5.10 17.30 -26.16
C GLN A 298 5.97 16.23 -26.81
N SER A 299 6.09 15.06 -26.19
CA SER A 299 6.88 13.93 -26.70
C SER A 299 6.07 12.96 -27.56
N ALA A 300 4.84 13.33 -27.96
CA ALA A 300 3.93 12.47 -28.72
C ALA A 300 3.71 11.09 -28.06
N GLY A 301 3.68 11.06 -26.72
CA GLY A 301 3.43 9.85 -25.94
C GLY A 301 4.64 8.92 -25.78
N GLN A 302 5.86 9.39 -26.04
CA GLN A 302 7.08 8.61 -25.77
C GLN A 302 7.23 8.26 -24.28
N GLY A 303 7.82 7.09 -24.01
CA GLY A 303 8.03 6.57 -22.67
C GLY A 303 9.09 7.33 -21.86
N PHE A 304 9.07 7.12 -20.54
CA PHE A 304 9.89 7.84 -19.56
C PHE A 304 11.40 7.82 -19.85
N TRP A 305 11.93 6.69 -20.32
CA TRP A 305 13.37 6.49 -20.58
C TRP A 305 13.87 7.10 -21.89
N THR A 306 12.99 7.68 -22.70
CA THR A 306 13.41 8.42 -23.90
C THR A 306 14.18 9.65 -23.48
N ASP A 307 15.38 9.90 -24.02
CA ASP A 307 16.25 11.01 -23.58
C ASP A 307 15.52 12.38 -23.52
N SER A 308 14.71 12.68 -24.55
CA SER A 308 13.90 13.90 -24.64
C SER A 308 12.83 14.02 -23.54
N VAL A 309 12.33 12.90 -23.02
CA VAL A 309 11.34 12.82 -21.95
C VAL A 309 12.04 12.82 -20.60
N TYR A 310 13.02 11.93 -20.43
CA TYR A 310 13.81 11.75 -19.21
C TYR A 310 14.40 13.08 -18.74
N ASN A 311 14.98 13.87 -19.65
CA ASN A 311 15.62 15.14 -19.32
C ASN A 311 14.66 16.28 -18.94
N GLN A 312 13.35 16.08 -19.03
CA GLN A 312 12.34 17.04 -18.56
C GLN A 312 11.99 16.88 -17.07
N PHE A 313 12.44 15.80 -16.44
CA PHE A 313 12.19 15.50 -15.03
C PHE A 313 13.41 15.84 -14.15
N PRO A 314 13.20 16.31 -12.91
CA PRO A 314 14.28 16.61 -11.99
C PRO A 314 14.98 15.31 -11.53
N GLY A 315 16.20 15.44 -11.01
CA GLY A 315 16.99 14.30 -10.51
C GLY A 315 16.25 13.45 -9.48
N GLU A 316 15.48 14.07 -8.59
CA GLU A 316 14.66 13.35 -7.60
C GLU A 316 13.67 12.39 -8.28
N THR A 317 12.98 12.83 -9.34
CA THR A 317 12.01 12.00 -10.05
C THR A 317 12.70 10.91 -10.87
N LYS A 318 13.86 11.23 -11.47
CA LYS A 318 14.72 10.27 -12.18
C LYS A 318 15.17 9.13 -11.27
N ASP A 319 15.44 9.41 -10.00
CA ASP A 319 15.76 8.42 -8.98
C ASP A 319 14.50 7.71 -8.44
N TYR A 320 13.39 8.43 -8.32
CA TYR A 320 12.16 7.93 -7.71
C TYR A 320 11.55 6.76 -8.49
N VAL A 321 11.36 6.93 -9.79
CA VAL A 321 10.72 5.94 -10.67
C VAL A 321 11.38 4.55 -10.56
N PRO A 322 12.69 4.39 -10.80
CA PRO A 322 13.34 3.09 -10.68
C PRO A 322 13.34 2.54 -9.24
N MET A 323 13.42 3.41 -8.22
CA MET A 323 13.38 2.97 -6.82
C MET A 323 12.04 2.38 -6.41
N VAL A 324 10.92 2.94 -6.88
CA VAL A 324 9.58 2.40 -6.63
C VAL A 324 9.42 1.05 -7.32
N ILE A 325 9.78 0.97 -8.60
CA ILE A 325 9.67 -0.27 -9.38
C ILE A 325 10.56 -1.37 -8.76
N ALA A 326 11.78 -1.03 -8.34
CA ALA A 326 12.68 -1.97 -7.67
C ALA A 326 12.10 -2.53 -6.36
N ALA A 327 11.48 -1.68 -5.53
CA ALA A 327 10.83 -2.14 -4.30
C ALA A 327 9.64 -3.07 -4.60
N ALA A 328 8.81 -2.72 -5.60
CA ALA A 328 7.71 -3.55 -6.07
C ALA A 328 8.21 -4.92 -6.57
N TRP A 329 9.30 -4.93 -7.33
CA TRP A 329 9.89 -6.15 -7.86
C TRP A 329 10.43 -7.07 -6.75
N ILE A 330 11.17 -6.53 -5.79
CA ILE A 330 11.68 -7.31 -4.65
C ILE A 330 10.53 -7.85 -3.80
N PHE A 331 9.42 -7.11 -3.68
CA PHE A 331 8.22 -7.56 -2.98
C PHE A 331 7.59 -8.79 -3.64
N LEU A 332 7.55 -8.84 -4.98
CA LEU A 332 7.02 -9.97 -5.76
C LEU A 332 8.00 -11.16 -5.80
N HIS A 333 9.30 -10.89 -5.90
CA HIS A 333 10.34 -11.91 -6.10
C HIS A 333 11.39 -11.98 -4.98
N PRO A 334 11.01 -12.02 -3.69
CA PRO A 334 11.98 -11.93 -2.59
C PRO A 334 12.96 -13.11 -2.58
N ARG A 335 12.51 -14.31 -2.98
CA ARG A 335 13.34 -15.52 -3.03
C ARG A 335 14.48 -15.42 -4.04
N GLN A 336 14.25 -14.78 -5.20
CA GLN A 336 15.27 -14.60 -6.23
C GLN A 336 16.48 -13.80 -5.71
N TYR A 337 16.25 -12.89 -4.78
CA TYR A 337 17.26 -12.00 -4.21
C TYR A 337 17.73 -12.41 -2.81
N GLY A 338 17.34 -13.60 -2.32
CA GLY A 338 17.67 -14.07 -0.98
C GLY A 338 17.14 -13.14 0.12
N VAL A 339 15.97 -12.53 -0.08
CA VAL A 339 15.30 -11.67 0.91
C VAL A 339 14.30 -12.52 1.68
N GLU A 340 14.51 -12.62 2.99
CA GLU A 340 13.52 -13.15 3.91
C GLU A 340 12.82 -11.99 4.60
N PHE A 341 11.55 -11.79 4.27
CA PHE A 341 10.74 -10.81 4.96
C PHE A 341 10.31 -11.31 6.35
N PRO A 342 10.29 -10.44 7.36
CA PRO A 342 9.91 -10.81 8.71
C PRO A 342 8.45 -11.27 8.79
N LYS A 343 8.19 -12.29 9.60
CA LYS A 343 6.82 -12.76 9.87
C LYS A 343 6.10 -11.74 10.76
N VAL A 344 5.06 -11.10 10.23
CA VAL A 344 4.25 -10.10 10.95
C VAL A 344 2.90 -10.68 11.33
N ASN A 345 2.57 -10.68 12.64
CA ASN A 345 1.21 -10.98 13.10
C ASN A 345 0.35 -9.72 12.97
N ALA A 346 -0.19 -9.51 11.78
CA ALA A 346 -0.97 -8.32 11.40
C ALA A 346 -2.48 -8.54 11.42
N GLN A 347 -2.98 -9.60 12.07
CA GLN A 347 -4.42 -9.88 12.10
C GLN A 347 -5.15 -8.73 12.82
N PRO A 348 -6.06 -8.00 12.13
CA PRO A 348 -6.71 -6.83 12.71
C PRO A 348 -7.52 -7.18 13.96
N ALA A 349 -7.43 -6.34 14.97
CA ALA A 349 -8.25 -6.42 16.17
C ALA A 349 -8.52 -5.01 16.72
N THR A 350 -9.30 -4.94 17.79
CA THR A 350 -9.48 -3.70 18.54
C THR A 350 -9.33 -3.97 20.03
N ILE A 351 -8.88 -2.96 20.77
CA ILE A 351 -8.89 -3.00 22.24
C ILE A 351 -9.73 -1.86 22.79
N ARG A 352 -10.55 -2.16 23.80
CA ARG A 352 -11.23 -1.15 24.60
C ARG A 352 -10.37 -0.83 25.82
N LEU A 353 -9.96 0.43 25.95
CA LEU A 353 -9.02 0.83 26.98
C LEU A 353 -9.68 0.77 28.37
N ALA A 354 -9.11 -0.04 29.29
CA ALA A 354 -9.58 -0.18 30.66
C ALA A 354 -9.38 1.09 31.50
N ARG A 355 -8.35 1.89 31.17
CA ARG A 355 -8.00 3.14 31.85
C ARG A 355 -7.47 4.16 30.84
N SER A 356 -7.44 5.43 31.24
CA SER A 356 -6.79 6.48 30.46
C SER A 356 -5.31 6.15 30.27
N THR A 357 -4.77 6.28 29.07
CA THR A 357 -3.39 5.86 28.75
C THR A 357 -2.82 6.70 27.60
N THR A 358 -1.53 6.59 27.36
CA THR A 358 -0.87 7.12 26.14
C THR A 358 -0.35 5.96 25.28
N ILE A 359 0.03 6.24 24.02
CA ILE A 359 0.70 5.22 23.18
C ILE A 359 2.07 4.86 23.78
N TYR A 360 2.76 5.81 24.42
CA TYR A 360 4.01 5.52 25.14
C TYR A 360 3.82 4.54 26.30
N GLU A 361 2.79 4.74 27.13
CA GLU A 361 2.47 3.80 28.21
C GLU A 361 2.16 2.40 27.65
N LEU A 362 1.34 2.34 26.60
CA LEU A 362 1.01 1.09 25.91
C LEU A 362 2.27 0.40 25.39
N THR A 363 3.19 1.15 24.78
CA THR A 363 4.44 0.61 24.27
C THR A 363 5.28 -0.01 25.39
N ILE A 364 5.38 0.66 26.54
CA ILE A 364 6.15 0.15 27.68
C ILE A 364 5.51 -1.12 28.24
N CYS A 365 4.19 -1.15 28.42
CA CYS A 365 3.52 -2.30 29.01
C CYS A 365 3.47 -3.52 28.08
N LEU A 366 3.32 -3.32 26.75
CA LEU A 366 3.35 -4.40 25.77
C LEU A 366 4.75 -5.00 25.59
N GLY A 367 5.80 -4.20 25.82
CA GLY A 367 7.19 -4.60 25.64
C GLY A 367 7.55 -4.86 24.17
N SER A 368 8.43 -5.83 23.94
CA SER A 368 8.93 -6.21 22.60
C SER A 368 8.84 -7.70 22.31
N ALA A 369 8.08 -8.46 23.09
CA ALA A 369 7.96 -9.90 22.87
C ALA A 369 7.50 -10.16 21.42
N GLY A 370 8.27 -10.92 20.63
CA GLY A 370 7.92 -11.27 19.24
C GLY A 370 7.98 -10.13 18.22
N THR A 371 8.60 -8.99 18.54
CA THR A 371 8.96 -7.95 17.55
C THR A 371 10.36 -7.41 17.84
N ARG A 372 11.08 -6.94 16.82
CA ARG A 372 12.42 -6.37 17.04
C ARG A 372 12.35 -5.02 17.77
N ASP A 373 11.42 -4.17 17.36
CA ASP A 373 11.39 -2.74 17.73
C ASP A 373 10.26 -2.40 18.73
N GLY A 374 9.61 -3.40 19.32
CA GLY A 374 8.42 -3.19 20.17
C GLY A 374 7.16 -2.88 19.37
N TYR A 375 6.20 -2.19 20.01
CA TYR A 375 4.87 -1.92 19.46
C TYR A 375 4.58 -0.45 19.14
N MET A 376 5.52 0.46 19.43
CA MET A 376 5.33 1.90 19.24
C MET A 376 4.92 2.24 17.81
N ARG A 377 5.67 1.73 16.83
CA ARG A 377 5.44 2.01 15.41
C ARG A 377 4.08 1.50 14.96
N VAL A 378 3.74 0.26 15.32
CA VAL A 378 2.47 -0.37 14.94
C VAL A 378 1.29 0.37 15.54
N LEU A 379 1.33 0.71 16.82
CA LEU A 379 0.27 1.47 17.49
C LEU A 379 0.07 2.86 16.86
N ARG A 380 1.16 3.58 16.56
CA ARG A 380 1.08 4.87 15.85
C ARG A 380 0.47 4.73 14.47
N ASN A 381 0.88 3.72 13.71
CA ASN A 381 0.37 3.47 12.37
C ASN A 381 -1.12 3.11 12.37
N LEU A 382 -1.56 2.27 13.31
CA LEU A 382 -2.96 1.85 13.40
C LEU A 382 -3.88 2.95 13.97
N ASN A 383 -3.33 3.89 14.73
CA ASN A 383 -4.09 4.94 15.42
C ASN A 383 -3.50 6.33 15.19
N PRO A 384 -3.47 6.81 13.93
CA PRO A 384 -2.82 8.09 13.57
C PRO A 384 -3.52 9.30 14.20
N ARG A 385 -4.73 9.16 14.74
CA ARG A 385 -5.48 10.26 15.37
C ARG A 385 -4.93 10.70 16.73
N TYR A 386 -4.15 9.85 17.39
CA TYR A 386 -3.65 10.14 18.74
C TYR A 386 -2.16 10.45 18.72
N GLU A 387 -1.78 11.50 19.43
CA GLU A 387 -0.37 11.77 19.71
C GLU A 387 0.24 10.70 20.62
N ALA A 388 1.55 10.51 20.51
CA ALA A 388 2.25 9.43 21.19
C ALA A 388 2.18 9.54 22.72
N ASP A 389 2.29 10.76 23.23
CA ASP A 389 2.17 11.19 24.62
C ASP A 389 0.80 11.77 24.97
N GLY A 390 -0.09 11.87 23.98
CA GLY A 390 -1.46 12.33 24.18
C GLY A 390 -2.28 11.32 24.98
N TRP A 391 -3.04 11.81 25.96
CA TRP A 391 -3.93 10.96 26.76
C TRP A 391 -5.15 10.55 25.97
N ILE A 392 -5.37 9.24 25.90
CA ILE A 392 -6.53 8.59 25.30
C ILE A 392 -7.46 8.17 26.45
N PRO A 393 -8.72 8.66 26.50
CA PRO A 393 -9.64 8.35 27.59
C PRO A 393 -9.95 6.87 27.74
N ALA A 394 -10.21 6.45 28.99
CA ALA A 394 -10.75 5.13 29.30
C ALA A 394 -12.06 4.87 28.52
N GLY A 395 -12.29 3.63 28.13
CA GLY A 395 -13.44 3.22 27.34
C GLY A 395 -13.33 3.53 25.83
N THR A 396 -12.28 4.23 25.39
CA THR A 396 -12.02 4.40 23.95
C THR A 396 -11.63 3.07 23.32
N THR A 397 -12.18 2.78 22.14
CA THR A 397 -11.75 1.64 21.33
C THR A 397 -10.68 2.09 20.35
N ILE A 398 -9.53 1.42 20.35
CA ILE A 398 -8.43 1.71 19.42
C ILE A 398 -8.09 0.48 18.57
N ASN A 399 -7.55 0.72 17.39
CA ASN A 399 -7.12 -0.33 16.46
C ASN A 399 -5.84 -1.00 16.97
N ALA A 400 -5.78 -2.31 16.81
CA ALA A 400 -4.68 -3.14 17.27
C ALA A 400 -4.51 -4.35 16.34
N THR A 401 -3.57 -5.23 16.67
CA THR A 401 -3.54 -6.59 16.15
C THR A 401 -4.00 -7.58 17.23
N THR A 402 -4.38 -8.80 16.85
CA THR A 402 -4.72 -9.86 17.82
C THR A 402 -3.61 -10.08 18.85
N ARG A 403 -2.35 -9.98 18.42
CA ARG A 403 -1.17 -10.06 19.29
C ARG A 403 -1.11 -8.92 20.30
N ILE A 404 -1.33 -7.68 19.85
CA ILE A 404 -1.39 -6.51 20.73
C ILE A 404 -2.55 -6.66 21.71
N ALA A 405 -3.72 -7.10 21.27
CA ALA A 405 -4.88 -7.31 22.14
C ALA A 405 -4.62 -8.37 23.23
N GLY A 406 -3.98 -9.49 22.86
CA GLY A 406 -3.59 -10.52 23.82
C GLY A 406 -2.56 -10.03 24.84
N LEU A 407 -1.55 -9.27 24.40
CA LEU A 407 -0.57 -8.65 25.29
C LEU A 407 -1.21 -7.60 26.20
N TYR A 408 -2.10 -6.77 25.66
CA TYR A 408 -2.78 -5.71 26.40
C TYR A 408 -3.52 -6.29 27.62
N ASN A 409 -4.33 -7.33 27.40
CA ASN A 409 -5.11 -7.96 28.46
C ASN A 409 -4.23 -8.59 29.55
N ARG A 410 -3.06 -9.14 29.20
CA ARG A 410 -2.16 -9.76 30.19
C ARG A 410 -1.26 -8.78 30.92
N GLU A 411 -0.76 -7.76 30.23
CA GLU A 411 0.39 -6.98 30.71
C GLU A 411 0.06 -5.51 31.00
N CYS A 412 -1.04 -4.98 30.44
CA CYS A 412 -1.33 -3.54 30.44
C CYS A 412 -2.55 -3.14 31.29
N VAL A 413 -3.43 -4.10 31.63
CA VAL A 413 -4.64 -3.81 32.42
C VAL A 413 -4.31 -3.64 33.91
N SER A 414 -3.46 -4.51 34.46
CA SER A 414 -3.07 -4.51 35.88
C SER A 414 -1.75 -5.25 36.11
N GLY A 415 -1.14 -5.04 37.27
CA GLY A 415 0.05 -5.76 37.72
C GLY A 415 1.35 -4.98 37.56
N PRO A 416 2.49 -5.54 37.98
CA PRO A 416 3.73 -4.79 38.15
C PRO A 416 4.22 -4.07 36.89
N ARG A 417 4.01 -4.66 35.70
CA ARG A 417 4.41 -4.04 34.43
C ARG A 417 3.50 -2.86 34.07
N ALA A 418 2.19 -2.99 34.27
CA ALA A 418 1.23 -1.91 34.07
C ALA A 418 1.49 -0.74 35.04
N ASP A 419 1.87 -1.03 36.28
CA ASP A 419 2.19 -0.03 37.29
C ASP A 419 3.52 0.68 37.00
N LEU A 420 4.54 -0.07 36.57
CA LEU A 420 5.81 0.50 36.09
C LEU A 420 5.60 1.43 34.89
N ALA A 421 4.85 1.00 33.89
CA ALA A 421 4.55 1.81 32.71
C ALA A 421 3.85 3.12 33.09
N ARG A 422 2.87 3.05 34.01
CA ARG A 422 2.19 4.23 34.56
C ARG A 422 3.18 5.17 35.25
N ALA A 423 3.99 4.65 36.17
CA ALA A 423 4.95 5.43 36.94
C ALA A 423 5.95 6.18 36.05
N LEU A 424 6.43 5.54 34.99
CA LEU A 424 7.35 6.15 34.02
C LEU A 424 6.70 7.30 33.24
N ILE A 425 5.44 7.14 32.82
CA ILE A 425 4.74 8.17 32.02
C ILE A 425 4.25 9.35 32.87
N THR A 426 4.01 9.14 34.16
CA THR A 426 3.62 10.21 35.09
C THR A 426 4.78 10.77 35.90
N ALA A 427 6.03 10.43 35.55
CA ALA A 427 7.21 10.89 36.28
C ALA A 427 7.35 12.43 36.16
N ASP A 428 7.46 13.12 37.30
CA ASP A 428 7.70 14.57 37.34
C ASP A 428 9.20 14.87 37.19
N LEU A 429 9.58 15.46 36.07
CA LEU A 429 10.95 15.87 35.79
C LEU A 429 11.47 16.91 36.80
N ASN A 430 10.59 17.72 37.41
CA ASN A 430 10.99 18.70 38.41
C ASN A 430 11.46 18.05 39.71
N ALA A 431 10.99 16.84 40.02
CA ALA A 431 11.47 16.07 41.16
C ALA A 431 12.96 15.69 41.03
N ALA A 432 13.52 15.71 39.81
CA ALA A 432 14.95 15.50 39.59
C ALA A 432 15.81 16.75 39.90
N ILE A 433 15.20 17.95 39.96
CA ILE A 433 15.90 19.22 40.17
C ILE A 433 16.20 19.39 41.67
N LYS A 434 17.43 19.08 42.07
CA LYS A 434 17.93 19.41 43.41
C LYS A 434 18.26 20.90 43.48
N ARG A 435 17.40 21.69 44.12
CA ARG A 435 17.69 23.10 44.41
C ARG A 435 18.53 23.19 45.69
N PRO A 436 19.71 23.84 45.68
CA PRO A 436 20.47 24.03 46.91
C PRO A 436 19.60 24.79 47.91
N GLN A 437 19.38 24.19 49.07
CA GLN A 437 18.85 24.95 50.20
C GLN A 437 19.86 26.06 50.49
N ALA A 438 19.41 27.32 50.56
CA ALA A 438 20.25 28.36 51.12
C ALA A 438 20.68 27.84 52.51
N ALA A 439 21.98 27.67 52.72
CA ALA A 439 22.50 27.27 54.00
C ALA A 439 21.90 28.22 55.03
N ALA A 440 21.06 27.70 55.92
CA ALA A 440 20.65 28.43 57.10
C ALA A 440 21.94 28.67 57.90
N TYR A 441 22.55 29.84 57.69
CA TYR A 441 23.56 30.36 58.58
C TYR A 441 22.86 30.71 59.91
N THR A 442 22.55 29.69 60.70
CA THR A 442 22.31 29.85 62.14
C THR A 442 23.64 29.60 62.84
N GLY A 443 24.61 30.48 62.57
CA GLY A 443 25.77 30.63 63.44
C GLY A 443 25.36 31.52 64.60
N ASN A 444 25.18 30.95 65.78
CA ASN A 444 25.11 31.73 67.00
C ASN A 444 26.48 32.40 67.19
N VAL A 445 26.56 33.69 66.91
CA VAL A 445 27.69 34.52 67.35
C VAL A 445 27.51 34.69 68.87
N ALA A 446 28.32 34.00 69.66
CA ALA A 446 28.49 34.33 71.07
C ALA A 446 29.21 35.69 71.15
N VAL A 447 28.44 36.77 71.26
CA VAL A 447 28.98 38.08 71.61
C VAL A 447 29.26 38.06 73.11
N GLY A 448 30.52 37.89 73.48
CA GLY A 448 31.01 38.13 74.83
C GLY A 448 30.88 39.61 75.20
N ASP A 449 30.66 39.86 76.49
CA ASP A 449 30.32 41.15 77.09
C ASP A 449 31.16 42.34 76.58
N VAL A 450 30.48 43.33 75.99
CA VAL A 450 31.06 44.65 75.75
C VAL A 450 30.41 45.63 76.72
N GLN A 451 31.20 46.09 77.70
CA GLN A 451 30.82 47.15 78.62
C GLN A 451 30.55 48.46 77.87
N SER A 452 29.46 49.13 78.25
CA SER A 452 29.08 50.45 77.73
C SER A 452 30.05 51.53 78.24
N MET A 453 30.82 52.15 77.33
CA MET A 453 31.47 53.43 77.62
C MET A 453 30.52 54.60 77.39
N GLN A 454 30.41 55.45 78.40
CA GLN A 454 29.60 56.67 78.43
C GLN A 454 30.03 57.68 77.35
N SER A 455 29.02 58.35 76.80
CA SER A 455 29.11 59.50 75.91
C SER A 455 29.82 60.70 76.55
N ALA A 456 30.79 61.29 75.86
CA ALA A 456 31.26 62.65 76.13
C ALA A 456 31.65 63.41 74.84
N VAL A 457 30.79 64.39 74.52
CA VAL A 457 31.06 65.76 74.03
C VAL A 457 31.81 66.00 72.70
N ALA A 458 31.16 66.82 71.87
CA ALA A 458 31.61 67.35 70.59
C ALA A 458 32.77 68.37 70.67
N ALA A 459 33.61 68.43 69.64
CA ALA A 459 34.29 69.66 69.22
C ALA A 459 34.78 69.60 67.75
N ALA A 460 34.19 70.50 66.95
CA ALA A 460 34.64 71.25 65.77
C ALA A 460 35.84 70.80 64.89
N ALA A 461 35.52 70.77 63.58
CA ALA A 461 36.17 71.45 62.44
C ALA A 461 37.69 71.33 62.18
N VAL A 462 38.04 71.04 60.91
CA VAL A 462 38.63 72.01 59.94
C VAL A 462 39.07 71.24 58.68
N VAL A 463 38.67 71.76 57.51
CA VAL A 463 39.12 71.39 56.16
C VAL A 463 40.42 72.14 55.84
N PRO A 464 41.36 71.59 55.06
CA PRO A 464 41.64 72.29 53.79
C PRO A 464 41.98 71.38 52.58
N ALA A 465 41.50 71.89 51.43
CA ALA A 465 41.95 71.83 50.04
C ALA A 465 42.51 70.54 49.44
#